data_AF-A0A1W1DD16-F1
#
_entry.id   AF-A0A1W1DD16-F1
#
_cell.length_a   1.000
_cell.length_b   1.000
_cell.length_c   1.000
_cell.angle_alpha   90.00
_cell.angle_beta   90.00
_cell.angle_gamma   90.00
#
_symmetry.space_group_name_H-M   'P 1'
#
loop_
_entity.id
_entity.type
_entity.pdbx_description
1 polymer ?
#
loop_
_entity_poly.entity_id
_entity_poly.type
_entity_poly.pdbx_seq_one_letter_code
_entity_poly.pdbx_strand_id
1 'polypeptide(L)' 'MISPVQATKTHPDTVPLGWNAAIEVVSKLNIPVYFLGGMGLNDLDRTLKIGAQGIAGVSAF' A
#
# COMPACT_ATOMS: atom_id res chain seq x y z
N MET A 1 -3.54 -3.56 7.92
CA MET A 1 -2.75 -2.51 7.24
C MET A 1 -1.41 -3.10 6.84
N ILE A 2 -0.91 -2.84 5.64
CA ILE A 2 0.36 -3.38 5.12
C ILE A 2 1.27 -2.21 4.74
N SER A 3 2.54 -2.22 5.17
CA SER A 3 3.53 -1.19 4.87
C SER A 3 4.98 -1.67 4.99
N PRO A 4 5.94 -0.97 4.34
CA PRO A 4 5.74 0.03 3.29
C PRO A 4 5.47 -0.64 1.93
N VAL A 5 4.41 -0.24 1.23
CA VAL A 5 4.10 -0.81 -0.11
C VAL A 5 4.96 -0.17 -1.20
N GLN A 6 5.28 1.12 -1.08
CA GLN A 6 6.26 1.83 -1.90
C GLN A 6 7.34 2.47 -1.02
N ALA A 7 8.47 2.86 -1.64
CA ALA A 7 9.54 3.56 -0.93
C ALA A 7 9.01 4.84 -0.27
N THR A 8 9.44 5.10 0.96
CA THR A 8 8.96 6.23 1.75
C THR A 8 10.06 7.25 1.98
N LYS A 9 9.72 8.53 2.05
CA LYS A 9 10.69 9.60 2.36
C LYS A 9 11.22 9.51 3.80
N THR A 10 10.43 8.95 4.72
CA THR A 10 10.78 8.82 6.15
C THR A 10 11.77 7.69 6.40
N HIS A 11 11.71 6.62 5.60
CA HIS A 11 12.61 5.48 5.67
C HIS A 11 13.00 5.07 4.24
N PRO A 12 13.97 5.77 3.61
CA PRO A 12 14.39 5.51 2.24
C PRO A 12 15.18 4.20 2.10
N ASP A 13 15.81 3.73 3.17
CA ASP A 13 16.64 2.52 3.18
C ASP A 13 15.83 1.22 3.36
N THR A 14 14.52 1.33 3.62
CA THR A 14 13.66 0.16 3.79
C THR A 14 13.24 -0.39 2.43
N VAL A 15 13.47 -1.68 2.21
CA VAL A 15 12.99 -2.39 1.03
C VAL A 15 11.45 -2.41 1.06
N PRO A 16 10.76 -1.81 0.08
CA PRO A 16 9.31 -1.84 0.04
C PRO A 16 8.80 -3.24 -0.29
N LEU A 17 7.62 -3.57 0.22
CA LEU A 17 6.91 -4.81 -0.13
C LEU A 17 6.66 -4.88 -1.65
N GLY A 18 6.38 -3.72 -2.26
CA GLY A 18 6.05 -3.63 -3.67
C GLY A 18 4.64 -4.10 -3.99
N TRP A 19 4.18 -3.74 -5.19
CA TRP A 19 2.82 -4.00 -5.64
C TRP A 19 2.49 -5.49 -5.78
N ASN A 20 3.42 -6.30 -6.29
CA ASN A 20 3.16 -7.72 -6.55
C ASN A 20 2.88 -8.50 -5.26
N ALA A 21 3.72 -8.33 -4.25
CA ALA A 21 3.50 -8.98 -2.97
C ALA A 21 2.28 -8.41 -2.23
N ALA A 22 1.99 -7.11 -2.39
CA ALA A 22 0.77 -6.52 -1.84
C ALA A 22 -0.51 -7.13 -2.46
N ILE A 23 -0.53 -7.37 -3.78
CA ILE A 23 -1.62 -8.07 -4.48
C ILE A 23 -1.77 -9.50 -3.95
N GLU A 24 -0.66 -10.23 -3.80
CA GLU A 24 -0.69 -11.60 -3.29
C GLU A 24 -1.30 -11.66 -1.88
N VAL A 25 -0.91 -10.74 -0.99
CA VAL A 25 -1.46 -10.68 0.36
C VAL A 25 -2.95 -10.36 0.34
N VAL A 26 -3.38 -9.35 -0.43
CA VAL A 26 -4.80 -8.99 -0.53
C VAL A 26 -5.63 -10.16 -1.09
N SER A 27 -5.10 -10.90 -2.07
CA SER A 27 -5.78 -12.06 -2.65
C SER A 27 -6.00 -13.22 -1.67
N LYS A 28 -5.20 -13.30 -0.60
CA LYS A 28 -5.26 -14.36 0.41
C LYS A 28 -6.05 -13.98 1.65
N LEU A 29 -6.39 -12.70 1.81
CA LEU A 29 -7.05 -12.18 3.00
C LEU A 29 -8.52 -11.85 2.73
N ASN A 30 -9.42 -12.45 3.51
CA ASN A 30 -10.85 -12.12 3.48
C ASN A 30 -11.23 -11.00 4.46
N ILE A 31 -10.31 -10.06 4.70
CA ILE A 31 -10.50 -8.91 5.58
C ILE A 31 -10.12 -7.62 4.86
N PRO A 32 -10.70 -6.46 5.22
CA PRO A 32 -10.32 -5.19 4.62
C PRO A 32 -8.85 -4.86 4.83
N VAL A 33 -8.13 -4.60 3.73
CA VAL A 33 -6.69 -4.27 3.75
C VAL A 33 -6.50 -2.82 3.30
N TYR A 34 -5.71 -2.07 4.08
CA TYR A 34 -5.27 -0.72 3.71
C TYR A 34 -3.77 -0.70 3.44
N PHE A 35 -3.35 0.00 2.38
CA PHE A 35 -1.95 0.15 1.99
C PHE A 35 -1.36 1.43 2.57
N LEU A 36 -0.19 1.32 3.19
CA LEU A 36 0.51 2.45 3.80
C LEU A 36 1.98 2.47 3.35
N GLY A 37 2.53 3.67 3.23
CA GLY A 37 3.95 3.90 2.91
C GLY A 37 4.16 4.14 1.42
N GLY A 38 4.48 5.39 1.07
CA GLY A 38 4.75 5.81 -0.30
C GLY A 38 3.52 5.87 -1.21
N MET A 39 2.31 5.83 -0.64
CA MET A 39 1.05 5.94 -1.39
C MET A 39 0.64 7.41 -1.56
N GLY A 40 0.23 7.79 -2.77
CA GLY A 40 -0.44 9.06 -3.06
C GLY A 40 -1.86 8.84 -3.59
N LEU A 41 -2.62 9.94 -3.79
CA LEU A 41 -3.99 9.87 -4.32
C LEU A 41 -4.08 9.16 -5.68
N ASN A 42 -3.03 9.25 -6.50
CA ASN A 42 -2.96 8.55 -7.79
C ASN A 42 -2.88 7.02 -7.65
N ASP A 43 -2.46 6.51 -6.49
CA ASP A 43 -2.39 5.08 -6.20
C ASP A 43 -3.73 4.52 -5.69
N LEU A 44 -4.71 5.39 -5.35
CA LEU A 44 -5.98 4.96 -4.80
C LEU A 44 -6.77 4.09 -5.79
N ASP A 45 -6.91 4.54 -7.04
CA ASP A 45 -7.62 3.78 -8.08
C ASP A 45 -7.00 2.40 -8.28
N ARG A 46 -5.66 2.34 -8.32
CA ARG A 46 -4.93 1.07 -8.41
C ARG A 46 -5.16 0.18 -7.18
N THR A 47 -5.13 0.76 -5.99
CA THR A 47 -5.33 0.07 -4.70
C THR A 47 -6.71 -0.56 -4.60
N LEU A 48 -7.74 0.16 -5.04
CA LEU A 48 -9.12 -0.36 -5.07
C LEU A 48 -9.27 -1.50 -6.09
N LYS A 49 -8.66 -1.36 -7.28
CA LYS A 49 -8.72 -2.39 -8.34
C LYS A 49 -8.12 -3.73 -7.94
N ILE A 50 -7.15 -3.75 -7.04
CA ILE A 50 -6.49 -4.97 -6.58
C ILE A 50 -7.13 -5.59 -5.31
N GLY A 51 -8.26 -5.03 -4.85
CA GLY A 51 -9.03 -5.57 -3.73
C GLY A 51 -8.68 -5.01 -2.36
N ALA A 52 -7.78 -4.03 -2.28
CA ALA A 52 -7.55 -3.30 -1.04
C ALA A 52 -8.66 -2.25 -0.83
N GLN A 53 -8.99 -1.98 0.43
CA GLN A 53 -10.06 -1.07 0.83
C GLN A 53 -9.67 0.41 0.65
N GLY A 54 -8.38 0.72 0.61
CA GLY A 54 -7.89 2.08 0.39
C GLY A 54 -6.42 2.27 0.77
N ILE A 55 -5.97 3.52 0.69
CA ILE A 55 -4.63 3.92 1.09
C ILE A 55 -4.67 4.69 2.41
N ALA A 56 -3.60 4.58 3.19
CA ALA A 56 -3.34 5.43 4.34
C ALA A 56 -2.04 6.21 4.09
N GLY A 57 -2.06 7.50 4.42
CA GLY A 57 -0.91 8.39 4.28
C GLY A 57 -0.52 8.98 5.63
N VAL A 58 0.76 8.89 5.98
CA VAL A 58 1.32 9.61 7.15
C VAL A 58 1.88 10.98 6.73
N SER A 59 2.17 11.16 5.43
CA SER A 59 2.77 12.37 4.85
C SER A 59 2.16 12.74 3.49
N ALA A 60 0.97 12.22 3.17
CA ALA A 60 0.29 12.51 1.91
C ALA A 60 -0.51 13.83 1.95
N PHE A 61 -0.44 14.54 3.08
CA PHE A 61 -1.01 15.86 3.33
C PHE A 61 0.04 16.73 4.01
#